data_AF-G0L2J6-F1
#
_entry.id   AF-G0L2J6-F1
#
_cell.length_a   1.000
_cell.length_b   1.000
_cell.length_c   1.000
_cell.angle_alpha   90.00
_cell.angle_beta   90.00
_cell.angle_gamma   90.00
#
_symmetry.space_group_name_H-M   'P 1'
#
loop_
_entity.id
_entity.type
_entity.pdbx_description
1 polymer ?
#
loop_
_entity_poly.entity_id
_entity_poly.type
_entity_poly.pdbx_seq_one_letter_code
_entity_poly.pdbx_strand_id
1 'polypeptide(L)'
;MKYISNPVLDKLPAHLQQYIKPQDYNGYSAIDQAVWRYVMRKNVDYLSKMAHASYLEGLKKTGISIDHIPNMYGMNRILKEIGWAAVAVDGFIPPSAFMEFQAYNVLVIASDIRQLDHIEYTPAPDIIHEGAGHAPIIANPEYAEYLRRFGEIGCKAISNAKDYELYEAVRHLSIIKEAPGTPQEEIDKAEKHIEDLQNNMGEPSEIALIRNLHWWTVEYGLIGTPENPKIYGAGLLSSIGESAWCMTDKVKKIPYSIDAAYTSFDITQPQPQLFVTPDFAYLSQVLEEFANTMALRRGGLKGIQKLIESKELGTIELSTGLQISGNFDSVIEHEGKPAFFQTVGPTALSFREKELVGHSTKQHATGFGSPIGKLKGINLAIEDMSPLDLKAYNIFEGQQVSLEFEGHIKVSGEIITGTRNLQGEIILVTFKNCRVSHKDKVLFESNDELYNMAVGREIVSAFNGPADLNSFDLVTHKVSSSTIKVKADSAQSKLEQYYEQIRHFREGKNITISRHKVFEAIRDDYPNDWLLPVELYELAKENGDNDFAQEIAAHLETVKLNHPKLGHLIDDGLNLVNHKFETEKLK
;
A
#
# COMPACT_ATOMS: atom_id res chain seq x y z
N MET A 1 -13.39 17.04 -8.97
CA MET A 1 -12.19 16.57 -8.28
C MET A 1 -11.14 17.67 -8.33
N LYS A 2 -10.95 18.44 -7.25
CA LYS A 2 -9.78 19.33 -7.14
C LYS A 2 -9.23 19.16 -5.74
N TYR A 3 -8.27 18.25 -5.58
CA TYR A 3 -7.36 18.32 -4.44
C TYR A 3 -6.40 19.49 -4.68
N ILE A 4 -5.84 20.05 -3.62
CA ILE A 4 -4.93 21.18 -3.74
C ILE A 4 -3.56 20.63 -4.14
N SER A 5 -3.09 21.03 -5.32
CA SER A 5 -1.80 20.60 -5.88
C SER A 5 -0.63 21.05 -4.99
N ASN A 6 0.41 20.21 -4.97
CA ASN A 6 1.70 20.52 -4.37
C ASN A 6 2.80 19.80 -5.19
N PRO A 7 4.09 20.17 -5.05
CA PRO A 7 5.16 19.61 -5.87
C PRO A 7 5.37 18.09 -5.77
N VAL A 8 4.89 17.45 -4.69
CA VAL A 8 4.94 15.99 -4.53
C VAL A 8 3.79 15.36 -5.32
N LEU A 9 2.56 15.86 -5.12
CA LEU A 9 1.36 15.38 -5.81
C LEU A 9 1.39 15.65 -7.31
N ASP A 10 2.07 16.70 -7.77
CA ASP A 10 2.21 17.02 -9.20
C ASP A 10 3.06 16.00 -9.96
N LYS A 11 3.85 15.17 -9.25
CA LYS A 11 4.62 14.07 -9.84
C LYS A 11 3.83 12.78 -9.98
N LEU A 12 2.63 12.70 -9.36
CA LEU A 12 1.83 11.48 -9.41
C LEU A 12 1.36 11.20 -10.84
N PRO A 13 1.59 9.99 -11.35
CA PRO A 13 1.11 9.60 -12.67
C PRO A 13 -0.42 9.54 -12.70
N ALA A 14 -1.00 9.72 -13.88
CA ALA A 14 -2.44 9.86 -14.07
C ALA A 14 -3.23 8.64 -13.55
N HIS A 15 -2.66 7.44 -13.63
CA HIS A 15 -3.29 6.20 -13.17
C HIS A 15 -3.31 6.07 -11.64
N LEU A 16 -2.55 6.84 -10.88
CA LEU A 16 -2.72 6.91 -9.44
C LEU A 16 -3.78 7.94 -9.05
N GLN A 17 -3.89 9.03 -9.80
CA GLN A 17 -4.84 10.11 -9.53
C GLN A 17 -6.30 9.63 -9.55
N GLN A 18 -6.62 8.57 -10.30
CA GLN A 18 -7.97 7.98 -10.35
C GLN A 18 -8.49 7.47 -9.00
N TYR A 19 -7.60 7.14 -8.06
CA TYR A 19 -7.95 6.67 -6.72
C TYR A 19 -8.16 7.80 -5.72
N ILE A 20 -7.72 9.03 -6.05
CA ILE A 20 -7.77 10.16 -5.13
C ILE A 20 -9.20 10.70 -5.02
N LYS A 21 -9.72 10.70 -3.80
CA LYS A 21 -11.01 11.25 -3.44
C LYS A 21 -10.81 12.51 -2.59
N PRO A 22 -11.46 13.66 -2.92
CA PRO A 22 -11.42 14.82 -2.03
C PRO A 22 -12.00 14.48 -0.66
N GLN A 23 -11.29 14.85 0.42
CA GLN A 23 -11.80 14.71 1.78
C GLN A 23 -13.00 15.63 1.99
N ASP A 24 -14.16 15.06 2.31
CA ASP A 24 -15.34 15.82 2.75
C ASP A 24 -15.25 16.13 4.25
N TYR A 25 -14.44 17.14 4.59
CA TYR A 25 -14.19 17.50 5.98
C TYR A 25 -15.44 17.97 6.74
N ASN A 26 -16.40 18.57 6.03
CA ASN A 26 -17.66 19.01 6.63
C ASN A 26 -18.61 17.83 6.90
N GLY A 27 -18.29 16.64 6.35
CA GLY A 27 -19.03 15.42 6.60
C GLY A 27 -18.71 14.75 7.94
N TYR A 28 -17.72 15.22 8.71
CA TYR A 28 -17.46 14.73 10.06
C TYR A 28 -18.40 15.40 11.07
N SER A 29 -19.15 14.59 11.80
CA SER A 29 -20.04 15.04 12.87
C SER A 29 -19.24 15.56 14.08
N ALA A 30 -19.95 16.20 15.02
CA ALA A 30 -19.34 16.57 16.29
C ALA A 30 -18.97 15.35 17.16
N ILE A 31 -19.69 14.24 16.99
CA ILE A 31 -19.39 12.95 17.63
C ILE A 31 -18.08 12.38 17.08
N ASP A 32 -17.90 12.37 15.75
CA ASP A 32 -16.66 11.91 15.11
C ASP A 32 -15.43 12.65 15.65
N GLN A 33 -15.56 13.97 15.82
CA GLN A 33 -14.51 14.80 16.37
C GLN A 33 -14.22 14.47 17.85
N ALA A 34 -15.25 14.13 18.63
CA ALA A 34 -15.07 13.69 20.01
C ALA A 34 -14.43 12.29 20.08
N VAL A 35 -14.80 11.37 19.20
CA VAL A 35 -14.18 10.03 19.06
C VAL A 35 -12.69 10.19 18.78
N TRP A 36 -12.33 11.01 17.78
CA TRP A 36 -10.94 11.33 17.46
C TRP A 36 -10.19 11.84 18.70
N ARG A 37 -10.74 12.86 19.37
CA ARG A 37 -10.11 13.45 20.56
C ARG A 37 -9.84 12.43 21.64
N TYR A 38 -10.84 11.63 21.97
CA TYR A 38 -10.74 10.63 23.01
C TYR A 38 -9.66 9.59 22.69
N VAL A 39 -9.69 9.03 21.48
CA VAL A 39 -8.70 8.03 21.04
C VAL A 39 -7.30 8.63 21.02
N MET A 40 -7.12 9.83 20.45
CA MET A 40 -5.81 10.47 20.36
C MET A 40 -5.22 10.82 21.73
N ARG A 41 -6.02 11.27 22.69
CA ARG A 41 -5.55 11.55 24.06
C ARG A 41 -5.06 10.27 24.74
N LYS A 42 -5.83 9.18 24.62
CA LYS A 42 -5.47 7.89 25.18
C LYS A 42 -4.22 7.31 24.48
N ASN A 43 -4.13 7.40 23.16
CA ASN A 43 -2.96 7.01 22.37
C ASN A 43 -1.71 7.77 22.84
N VAL A 44 -1.77 9.10 22.89
CA VAL A 44 -0.62 9.92 23.25
C VAL A 44 -0.15 9.70 24.69
N ASP A 45 -1.05 9.51 25.66
CA ASP A 45 -0.63 9.24 27.06
C ASP A 45 0.20 7.96 27.15
N TYR A 46 -0.28 6.89 26.51
CA TYR A 46 0.38 5.60 26.54
C TYR A 46 1.65 5.57 25.66
N LEU A 47 1.52 5.99 24.40
CA LEU A 47 2.58 5.91 23.39
C LEU A 47 3.72 6.89 23.66
N SER A 48 3.50 7.98 24.41
CA SER A 48 4.61 8.84 24.86
C SER A 48 5.69 8.10 25.66
N LYS A 49 5.34 6.94 26.24
CA LYS A 49 6.23 6.11 27.06
C LYS A 49 6.73 4.88 26.29
N MET A 50 5.91 4.34 25.39
CA MET A 50 6.12 3.03 24.74
C MET A 50 6.52 3.09 23.26
N ALA A 51 6.17 4.16 22.54
CA ALA A 51 6.52 4.30 21.13
C ALA A 51 7.98 4.75 20.94
N HIS A 52 8.47 4.59 19.72
CA HIS A 52 9.73 5.15 19.28
C HIS A 52 9.73 6.68 19.44
N ALA A 53 10.89 7.26 19.75
CA ALA A 53 11.03 8.68 20.08
C ALA A 53 10.50 9.62 18.98
N SER A 54 10.52 9.18 17.71
CA SER A 54 9.98 9.94 16.59
C SER A 54 8.47 10.17 16.64
N TYR A 55 7.69 9.39 17.40
CA TYR A 55 6.23 9.42 17.32
C TYR A 55 5.64 10.78 17.69
N LEU A 56 6.00 11.31 18.87
CA LEU A 56 5.41 12.56 19.38
C LEU A 56 5.77 13.78 18.53
N GLU A 57 7.05 13.92 18.17
CA GLU A 57 7.50 14.98 17.26
C GLU A 57 6.91 14.79 15.85
N GLY A 58 6.77 13.52 15.45
CA GLY A 58 6.17 13.09 14.20
C GLY A 58 4.74 13.58 14.02
N LEU A 59 3.89 13.45 15.04
CA LEU A 59 2.51 13.98 15.03
C LEU A 59 2.49 15.47 14.63
N LYS A 60 3.38 16.28 15.22
CA LYS A 60 3.51 17.71 14.88
C LYS A 60 4.00 17.89 13.44
N LYS A 61 5.04 17.16 13.03
CA LYS A 61 5.67 17.25 11.70
C LYS A 61 4.82 16.68 10.56
N THR A 62 3.71 16.01 10.87
CA THR A 62 2.76 15.51 9.86
C THR A 62 1.41 16.21 9.90
N GLY A 63 1.24 17.19 10.80
CA GLY A 63 0.00 17.96 10.93
C GLY A 63 -1.14 17.19 11.59
N ILE A 64 -0.80 16.16 12.38
CA ILE A 64 -1.77 15.40 13.16
C ILE A 64 -2.00 16.13 14.49
N SER A 65 -3.26 16.52 14.70
CA SER A 65 -3.70 17.15 15.94
C SER A 65 -4.33 16.12 16.87
N ILE A 66 -4.17 16.33 18.18
CA ILE A 66 -4.88 15.54 19.20
C ILE A 66 -6.35 15.96 19.27
N ASP A 67 -6.65 17.24 19.05
CA ASP A 67 -7.95 17.80 19.40
C ASP A 67 -8.98 17.75 18.24
N HIS A 68 -8.54 17.46 17.02
CA HIS A 68 -9.38 17.54 15.83
C HIS A 68 -8.87 16.60 14.74
N ILE A 69 -9.81 15.98 14.03
CA ILE A 69 -9.54 15.16 12.86
C ILE A 69 -8.71 16.00 11.88
N PRO A 70 -7.61 15.47 11.33
CA PRO A 70 -6.73 16.24 10.49
C PRO A 70 -7.40 16.56 9.15
N ASN A 71 -7.18 17.79 8.70
CA ASN A 71 -7.60 18.21 7.37
C ASN A 71 -6.46 17.97 6.39
N MET A 72 -6.75 17.30 5.26
CA MET A 72 -5.75 16.89 4.27
C MET A 72 -4.97 18.08 3.70
N TYR A 73 -5.61 19.25 3.55
CA TYR A 73 -4.92 20.47 3.15
C TYR A 73 -3.93 20.96 4.22
N GLY A 74 -4.34 20.92 5.50
CA GLY A 74 -3.48 21.26 6.63
C GLY A 74 -2.27 20.33 6.73
N MET A 75 -2.50 19.01 6.65
CA MET A 75 -1.43 18.01 6.66
C MET A 75 -0.44 18.25 5.52
N ASN A 76 -0.91 18.41 4.29
CA ASN A 76 -0.04 18.62 3.13
C ASN A 76 0.79 19.91 3.18
N ARG A 77 0.33 20.93 3.90
CA ARG A 77 1.15 22.14 4.15
C ARG A 77 2.35 21.88 5.04
N ILE A 78 2.30 20.85 5.88
CA ILE A 78 3.37 20.50 6.82
C ILE A 78 4.22 19.37 6.22
N LEU A 79 3.59 18.31 5.69
CA LEU A 79 4.28 17.16 5.08
C LEU A 79 5.22 17.57 3.93
N LYS A 80 4.88 18.63 3.17
CA LYS A 80 5.76 19.13 2.10
C LYS A 80 7.14 19.55 2.61
N GLU A 81 7.27 19.96 3.87
CA GLU A 81 8.55 20.39 4.48
C GLU A 81 9.50 19.20 4.71
N ILE A 82 8.95 17.98 4.79
CA ILE A 82 9.72 16.73 4.86
C ILE A 82 9.72 15.95 3.53
N GLY A 83 9.20 16.55 2.45
CA GLY A 83 9.17 15.95 1.11
C GLY A 83 8.06 14.92 0.88
N TRP A 84 7.04 14.88 1.75
CA TRP A 84 5.90 13.97 1.63
C TRP A 84 4.59 14.71 1.34
N ALA A 85 3.58 13.95 0.91
CA ALA A 85 2.21 14.39 0.83
C ALA A 85 1.27 13.28 1.32
N ALA A 86 -0.01 13.62 1.50
CA ALA A 86 -1.08 12.68 1.80
C ALA A 86 -2.27 12.93 0.88
N VAL A 87 -2.95 11.85 0.48
CA VAL A 87 -4.17 11.88 -0.32
C VAL A 87 -5.26 11.08 0.39
N ALA A 88 -6.50 11.54 0.25
CA ALA A 88 -7.64 10.74 0.69
C ALA A 88 -8.06 9.76 -0.40
N VAL A 89 -8.46 8.56 -0.01
CA VAL A 89 -9.00 7.51 -0.90
C VAL A 89 -10.27 6.90 -0.32
N ASP A 90 -11.03 6.19 -1.15
CA ASP A 90 -12.26 5.49 -0.76
C ASP A 90 -11.95 4.11 -0.16
N GLY A 91 -11.23 4.09 0.97
CA GLY A 91 -10.81 2.87 1.65
C GLY A 91 -9.84 2.01 0.83
N PHE A 92 -10.33 0.94 0.22
CA PHE A 92 -9.51 -0.09 -0.41
C PHE A 92 -9.11 0.27 -1.86
N ILE A 93 -7.80 0.37 -2.09
CA ILE A 93 -7.19 0.48 -3.40
C ILE A 93 -6.33 -0.77 -3.69
N PRO A 94 -6.07 -1.11 -4.97
CA PRO A 94 -5.23 -2.26 -5.31
C PRO A 94 -3.86 -2.18 -4.62
N PRO A 95 -3.31 -3.31 -4.09
CA PRO A 95 -2.06 -3.30 -3.35
C PRO A 95 -0.87 -2.70 -4.12
N SER A 96 -0.79 -2.95 -5.43
CA SER A 96 0.26 -2.36 -6.28
C SER A 96 0.16 -0.83 -6.34
N ALA A 97 -1.05 -0.28 -6.44
CA ALA A 97 -1.28 1.16 -6.42
C ALA A 97 -0.96 1.77 -5.05
N PHE A 98 -1.34 1.10 -3.96
CA PHE A 98 -0.99 1.53 -2.59
C PHE A 98 0.52 1.64 -2.40
N MET A 99 1.28 0.61 -2.81
CA MET A 99 2.74 0.63 -2.76
C MET A 99 3.33 1.71 -3.67
N GLU A 100 2.76 1.90 -4.87
CA GLU A 100 3.25 2.92 -5.81
C GLU A 100 3.08 4.34 -5.25
N PHE A 101 1.98 4.65 -4.54
CA PHE A 101 1.86 5.96 -3.86
C PHE A 101 3.02 6.22 -2.90
N GLN A 102 3.46 5.22 -2.13
CA GLN A 102 4.60 5.35 -1.23
C GLN A 102 5.91 5.60 -1.99
N ALA A 103 6.09 4.99 -3.17
CA ALA A 103 7.24 5.22 -4.04
C ALA A 103 7.36 6.70 -4.48
N TYR A 104 6.21 7.40 -4.57
CA TYR A 104 6.12 8.83 -4.86
C TYR A 104 6.08 9.74 -3.61
N ASN A 105 6.40 9.22 -2.42
CA ASN A 105 6.31 9.93 -1.14
C ASN A 105 4.90 10.43 -0.81
N VAL A 106 3.88 9.65 -1.18
CA VAL A 106 2.48 9.97 -0.92
C VAL A 106 1.87 8.93 0.02
N LEU A 107 1.37 9.40 1.15
CA LEU A 107 0.54 8.62 2.05
C LEU A 107 -0.89 8.53 1.54
N VAL A 108 -1.44 7.32 1.62
CA VAL A 108 -2.84 7.04 1.30
C VAL A 108 -3.60 7.00 2.61
N ILE A 109 -4.65 7.83 2.74
CA ILE A 109 -5.42 7.94 3.98
C ILE A 109 -6.89 7.65 3.68
N ALA A 110 -7.44 6.63 4.34
CA ALA A 110 -8.88 6.41 4.38
C ALA A 110 -9.55 7.60 5.11
N SER A 111 -10.54 8.22 4.47
CA SER A 111 -11.18 9.41 5.04
C SER A 111 -12.22 9.09 6.11
N ASP A 112 -12.73 7.86 6.18
CA ASP A 112 -13.75 7.49 7.13
C ASP A 112 -13.15 7.34 8.54
N ILE A 113 -13.96 7.55 9.59
CA ILE A 113 -13.58 7.37 10.98
C ILE A 113 -14.44 6.27 11.60
N ARG A 114 -13.85 5.44 12.46
CA ARG A 114 -14.59 4.40 13.19
C ARG A 114 -15.73 4.98 14.02
N GLN A 115 -16.79 4.19 14.18
CA GLN A 115 -17.95 4.55 14.99
C GLN A 115 -17.64 4.47 16.50
N LEU A 116 -18.42 5.20 17.31
CA LEU A 116 -18.28 5.21 18.77
C LEU A 116 -18.40 3.80 19.38
N ASP A 117 -19.27 2.96 18.85
CA ASP A 117 -19.47 1.57 19.32
C ASP A 117 -18.28 0.66 19.02
N HIS A 118 -17.42 1.05 18.07
CA HIS A 118 -16.20 0.32 17.65
C HIS A 118 -14.93 1.10 17.98
N ILE A 119 -14.96 1.96 19.02
CA ILE A 119 -13.87 2.89 19.33
C ILE A 119 -12.53 2.20 19.60
N GLU A 120 -12.55 1.00 20.16
CA GLU A 120 -11.34 0.26 20.54
C GLU A 120 -10.64 -0.40 19.35
N TYR A 121 -11.42 -0.86 18.37
CA TYR A 121 -10.92 -1.59 17.22
C TYR A 121 -11.95 -1.55 16.08
N THR A 122 -11.51 -1.26 14.87
CA THR A 122 -12.28 -1.44 13.63
C THR A 122 -11.53 -2.40 12.71
N PRO A 123 -12.23 -3.33 12.04
CA PRO A 123 -11.64 -4.24 11.06
C PRO A 123 -11.27 -3.53 9.74
N ALA A 124 -11.72 -2.29 9.51
CA ALA A 124 -11.42 -1.51 8.31
C ALA A 124 -10.43 -0.37 8.64
N PRO A 125 -9.47 -0.07 7.75
CA PRO A 125 -8.60 1.09 7.94
C PRO A 125 -9.41 2.40 7.99
N ASP A 126 -9.17 3.20 9.03
CA ASP A 126 -9.82 4.48 9.24
C ASP A 126 -8.79 5.62 9.36
N ILE A 127 -9.27 6.86 9.43
CA ILE A 127 -8.40 8.05 9.48
C ILE A 127 -7.50 8.07 10.73
N ILE A 128 -7.89 7.39 11.82
CA ILE A 128 -7.05 7.23 13.00
C ILE A 128 -5.88 6.30 12.69
N HIS A 129 -6.15 5.13 12.10
CA HIS A 129 -5.12 4.19 11.68
C HIS A 129 -4.13 4.82 10.68
N GLU A 130 -4.65 5.36 9.59
CA GLU A 130 -3.83 5.91 8.50
C GLU A 130 -3.14 7.23 8.90
N GLY A 131 -3.88 8.12 9.57
CA GLY A 131 -3.38 9.43 9.97
C GLY A 131 -2.46 9.36 11.18
N ALA A 132 -2.91 8.80 12.29
CA ALA A 132 -2.17 8.81 13.55
C ALA A 132 -1.27 7.58 13.76
N GLY A 133 -1.47 6.49 13.02
CA GLY A 133 -0.60 5.32 13.02
C GLY A 133 0.60 5.51 12.09
N HIS A 134 0.36 5.67 10.78
CA HIS A 134 1.42 5.69 9.76
C HIS A 134 2.18 7.02 9.69
N ALA A 135 1.46 8.15 9.66
CA ALA A 135 2.09 9.44 9.37
C ALA A 135 3.22 9.85 10.33
N PRO A 136 3.11 9.70 11.67
CA PRO A 136 4.10 10.26 12.59
C PRO A 136 5.52 9.72 12.39
N ILE A 137 5.68 8.43 12.09
CA ILE A 137 7.01 7.81 11.98
C ILE A 137 7.75 8.27 10.72
N ILE A 138 7.04 8.68 9.67
CA ILE A 138 7.60 9.22 8.41
C ILE A 138 8.39 10.51 8.62
N ALA A 139 8.16 11.23 9.73
CA ALA A 139 9.01 12.36 10.09
C ALA A 139 10.48 11.95 10.36
N ASN A 140 10.76 10.66 10.56
CA ASN A 140 12.11 10.12 10.60
C ASN A 140 12.63 9.86 9.17
N PRO A 141 13.76 10.49 8.75
CA PRO A 141 14.28 10.37 7.39
C PRO A 141 14.65 8.95 6.96
N GLU A 142 15.20 8.13 7.87
CA GLU A 142 15.57 6.75 7.55
C GLU A 142 14.34 5.88 7.31
N TYR A 143 13.32 6.04 8.14
CA TYR A 143 12.05 5.34 7.95
C TYR A 143 11.31 5.80 6.69
N ALA A 144 11.30 7.10 6.42
CA ALA A 144 10.73 7.64 5.19
C ALA A 144 11.41 7.05 3.94
N GLU A 145 12.74 6.98 3.92
CA GLU A 145 13.47 6.38 2.80
C GLU A 145 13.19 4.88 2.68
N TYR A 146 13.13 4.17 3.81
CA TYR A 146 12.70 2.77 3.84
C TYR A 146 11.31 2.59 3.22
N LEU A 147 10.31 3.38 3.62
CA LEU A 147 8.94 3.29 3.12
C LEU A 147 8.86 3.61 1.62
N ARG A 148 9.56 4.66 1.17
CA ARG A 148 9.68 5.01 -0.26
C ARG A 148 10.25 3.85 -1.07
N ARG A 149 11.34 3.26 -0.58
CA ARG A 149 12.01 2.13 -1.23
C ARG A 149 11.15 0.86 -1.20
N PHE A 150 10.41 0.65 -0.12
CA PHE A 150 9.44 -0.43 0.02
C PHE A 150 8.37 -0.31 -1.06
N GLY A 151 7.83 0.90 -1.26
CA GLY A 151 6.88 1.21 -2.33
C GLY A 151 7.41 0.89 -3.72
N GLU A 152 8.64 1.31 -4.06
CA GLU A 152 9.28 1.06 -5.37
C GLU A 152 9.43 -0.43 -5.70
N ILE A 153 9.71 -1.24 -4.69
CA ILE A 153 9.92 -2.69 -4.84
C ILE A 153 8.56 -3.40 -4.85
N GLY A 154 7.65 -3.00 -3.94
CA GLY A 154 6.34 -3.60 -3.77
C GLY A 154 5.42 -3.38 -4.96
N CYS A 155 5.43 -2.20 -5.59
CA CYS A 155 4.60 -1.95 -6.78
C CYS A 155 5.03 -2.80 -7.99
N LYS A 156 6.29 -3.23 -8.03
CA LYS A 156 6.88 -4.07 -9.09
C LYS A 156 6.80 -5.58 -8.78
N ALA A 157 6.35 -5.97 -7.59
CA ALA A 157 6.25 -7.38 -7.20
C ALA A 157 5.18 -8.12 -8.02
N ILE A 158 5.52 -9.31 -8.51
CA ILE A 158 4.61 -10.12 -9.34
C ILE A 158 3.59 -10.83 -8.43
N SER A 159 2.31 -10.62 -8.73
CA SER A 159 1.18 -11.33 -8.11
C SER A 159 0.82 -12.60 -8.87
N ASN A 160 0.10 -13.50 -8.23
CA ASN A 160 -0.62 -14.58 -8.90
C ASN A 160 -2.12 -14.30 -8.93
N ALA A 161 -2.89 -15.07 -9.71
CA ALA A 161 -4.33 -14.87 -9.85
C ALA A 161 -5.11 -15.05 -8.53
N LYS A 162 -4.63 -15.89 -7.60
CA LYS A 162 -5.30 -16.14 -6.31
C LYS A 162 -5.13 -14.97 -5.35
N ASP A 163 -4.04 -14.22 -5.43
CA ASP A 163 -3.84 -13.02 -4.61
C ASP A 163 -4.94 -11.98 -4.87
N TYR A 164 -5.36 -11.85 -6.12
CA TYR A 164 -6.45 -10.95 -6.51
C TYR A 164 -7.80 -11.42 -5.98
N GLU A 165 -8.08 -12.72 -6.03
CA GLU A 165 -9.29 -13.33 -5.47
C GLU A 165 -9.37 -13.09 -3.96
N LEU A 166 -8.27 -13.31 -3.23
CA LEU A 166 -8.18 -13.03 -1.81
C LEU A 166 -8.38 -11.54 -1.50
N TYR A 167 -7.78 -10.65 -2.28
CA TYR A 167 -7.95 -9.20 -2.13
C TYR A 167 -9.42 -8.78 -2.28
N GLU A 168 -10.11 -9.24 -3.32
CA GLU A 168 -11.52 -8.90 -3.52
C GLU A 168 -12.42 -9.49 -2.43
N ALA A 169 -12.11 -10.69 -1.92
CA ALA A 169 -12.83 -11.29 -0.79
C ALA A 169 -12.67 -10.47 0.50
N VAL A 170 -11.45 -10.04 0.85
CA VAL A 170 -11.17 -9.20 2.04
C VAL A 170 -11.84 -7.82 1.90
N ARG A 171 -11.77 -7.24 0.71
CA ARG A 171 -12.46 -5.98 0.39
C ARG A 171 -13.97 -6.11 0.57
N HIS A 172 -14.57 -7.19 0.08
CA HIS A 172 -15.99 -7.47 0.26
C HIS A 172 -16.37 -7.59 1.74
N LEU A 173 -15.62 -8.38 2.53
CA LEU A 173 -15.85 -8.53 3.97
C LEU A 173 -15.81 -7.18 4.69
N SER A 174 -14.84 -6.34 4.36
CA SER A 174 -14.66 -5.02 4.98
C SER A 174 -15.86 -4.09 4.70
N ILE A 175 -16.36 -4.09 3.47
CA ILE A 175 -17.54 -3.30 3.09
C ILE A 175 -18.77 -3.75 3.86
N ILE A 176 -19.01 -5.06 3.98
CA ILE A 176 -20.23 -5.56 4.63
C ILE A 176 -20.17 -5.45 6.16
N LYS A 177 -18.99 -5.55 6.78
CA LYS A 177 -18.83 -5.36 8.24
C LYS A 177 -19.15 -3.94 8.70
N GLU A 178 -18.84 -2.94 7.87
CA GLU A 178 -19.13 -1.54 8.15
C GLU A 178 -20.51 -1.08 7.60
N ALA A 179 -21.17 -1.92 6.79
CA ALA A 179 -22.50 -1.61 6.29
C ALA A 179 -23.57 -1.79 7.39
N PRO A 180 -24.46 -0.79 7.59
CA PRO A 180 -25.50 -0.87 8.61
C PRO A 180 -26.55 -1.93 8.24
N GLY A 181 -26.85 -2.82 9.18
CA GLY A 181 -27.90 -3.84 9.02
C GLY A 181 -27.50 -5.08 8.23
N THR A 182 -26.20 -5.27 7.96
CA THR A 182 -25.69 -6.52 7.39
C THR A 182 -26.01 -7.70 8.30
N PRO A 183 -26.67 -8.77 7.82
CA PRO A 183 -26.91 -9.97 8.61
C PRO A 183 -25.60 -10.66 9.02
N GLN A 184 -25.50 -11.11 10.28
CA GLN A 184 -24.33 -11.84 10.77
C GLN A 184 -23.99 -13.06 9.91
N GLU A 185 -24.99 -13.76 9.36
CA GLU A 185 -24.79 -14.92 8.48
C GLU A 185 -24.03 -14.55 7.19
N GLU A 186 -24.18 -13.32 6.67
CA GLU A 186 -23.41 -12.86 5.50
C GLU A 186 -21.94 -12.59 5.86
N ILE A 187 -21.71 -12.02 7.05
CA ILE A 187 -20.36 -11.79 7.59
C ILE A 187 -19.65 -13.14 7.79
N ASP A 188 -20.30 -14.10 8.45
CA ASP A 188 -19.75 -15.42 8.72
C ASP A 188 -19.41 -16.19 7.41
N LYS A 189 -20.24 -16.04 6.37
CA LYS A 189 -20.00 -16.62 5.04
C LYS A 189 -18.77 -16.01 4.37
N ALA A 190 -18.63 -14.70 4.43
CA ALA A 190 -17.49 -13.99 3.85
C ALA A 190 -16.18 -14.32 4.59
N GLU A 191 -16.21 -14.41 5.93
CA GLU A 191 -15.07 -14.85 6.75
C GLU A 191 -14.64 -16.27 6.39
N LYS A 192 -15.59 -17.20 6.31
CA LYS A 192 -15.30 -18.59 5.91
C LYS A 192 -14.73 -18.68 4.49
N HIS A 193 -15.25 -17.88 3.55
CA HIS A 193 -14.71 -17.85 2.19
C HIS A 193 -13.25 -17.38 2.16
N ILE A 194 -12.90 -16.36 2.96
CA ILE A 194 -11.51 -15.90 3.09
C ILE A 194 -10.62 -16.98 3.71
N GLU A 195 -11.09 -17.66 4.76
CA GLU A 195 -10.36 -18.77 5.38
C GLU A 195 -10.09 -19.89 4.37
N ASP A 196 -11.09 -20.28 3.58
CA ASP A 196 -10.96 -21.29 2.53
C ASP A 196 -9.94 -20.85 1.46
N LEU A 197 -9.94 -19.57 1.06
CA LEU A 197 -8.96 -19.02 0.10
C LEU A 197 -7.54 -19.06 0.67
N GLN A 198 -7.36 -18.58 1.91
CA GLN A 198 -6.06 -18.56 2.60
C GLN A 198 -5.45 -19.96 2.72
N ASN A 199 -6.28 -20.96 3.06
CA ASN A 199 -5.86 -22.36 3.17
C ASN A 199 -5.49 -23.00 1.83
N ASN A 200 -5.90 -22.41 0.70
CA ASN A 200 -5.70 -22.94 -0.65
C ASN A 200 -4.81 -22.06 -1.54
N MET A 201 -4.06 -21.10 -0.99
CA MET A 201 -3.20 -20.20 -1.78
C MET A 201 -2.09 -20.94 -2.53
N GLY A 202 -1.48 -21.97 -1.93
CA GLY A 202 -0.30 -22.66 -2.47
C GLY A 202 0.99 -21.90 -2.15
N GLU A 203 1.98 -21.97 -3.05
CA GLU A 203 3.23 -21.22 -2.90
C GLU A 203 2.97 -19.70 -2.94
N PRO A 204 3.53 -18.93 -2.00
CA PRO A 204 3.30 -17.50 -1.93
C PRO A 204 3.94 -16.77 -3.13
N SER A 205 3.20 -15.84 -3.72
CA SER A 205 3.71 -14.93 -4.75
C SER A 205 4.68 -13.90 -4.16
N GLU A 206 5.34 -13.13 -5.03
CA GLU A 206 6.23 -12.06 -4.56
C GLU A 206 5.46 -10.96 -3.84
N ILE A 207 4.26 -10.61 -4.31
CA ILE A 207 3.41 -9.63 -3.62
C ILE A 207 2.96 -10.16 -2.25
N ALA A 208 2.67 -11.45 -2.10
CA ALA A 208 2.29 -12.03 -0.82
C ALA A 208 3.46 -12.00 0.20
N LEU A 209 4.68 -12.30 -0.25
CA LEU A 209 5.88 -12.21 0.58
C LEU A 209 6.22 -10.76 0.97
N ILE A 210 6.10 -9.82 0.01
CA ILE A 210 6.23 -8.38 0.30
C ILE A 210 5.16 -7.93 1.30
N ARG A 211 3.92 -8.37 1.15
CA ARG A 211 2.83 -8.07 2.10
C ARG A 211 3.17 -8.54 3.51
N ASN A 212 3.76 -9.73 3.66
CA ASN A 212 4.20 -10.21 4.97
C ASN A 212 5.30 -9.31 5.56
N LEU A 213 6.29 -8.90 4.75
CA LEU A 213 7.29 -7.94 5.22
C LEU A 213 6.65 -6.63 5.67
N HIS A 214 5.70 -6.09 4.90
CA HIS A 214 4.98 -4.86 5.25
C HIS A 214 4.23 -5.02 6.57
N TRP A 215 3.52 -6.13 6.75
CA TRP A 215 2.77 -6.44 7.96
C TRP A 215 3.67 -6.48 9.20
N TRP A 216 4.78 -7.21 9.13
CA TRP A 216 5.70 -7.38 10.26
C TRP A 216 6.61 -6.18 10.52
N THR A 217 6.51 -5.13 9.70
CA THR A 217 7.29 -3.90 9.85
C THR A 217 6.40 -2.67 9.97
N VAL A 218 5.87 -2.19 8.85
CA VAL A 218 5.06 -0.98 8.76
C VAL A 218 3.81 -1.06 9.65
N GLU A 219 3.15 -2.22 9.73
CA GLU A 219 1.92 -2.38 10.55
C GLU A 219 2.18 -2.79 12.00
N TYR A 220 2.99 -3.82 12.21
CA TYR A 220 3.17 -4.48 13.51
C TYR A 220 4.65 -4.57 13.94
N GLY A 221 5.50 -3.68 13.44
CA GLY A 221 6.91 -3.65 13.76
C GLY A 221 7.25 -3.05 15.12
N LEU A 222 8.28 -3.64 15.75
CA LEU A 222 8.94 -3.15 16.95
C LEU A 222 10.39 -2.78 16.67
N ILE A 223 10.96 -1.85 17.45
CA ILE A 223 12.34 -1.36 17.29
C ILE A 223 13.11 -1.39 18.62
N GLY A 224 14.41 -1.68 18.60
CA GLY A 224 15.27 -1.81 19.77
C GLY A 224 15.77 -3.24 19.96
N THR A 225 15.70 -3.79 21.19
CA THR A 225 16.04 -5.19 21.46
C THR A 225 14.79 -6.01 21.79
N PRO A 226 14.78 -7.34 21.57
CA PRO A 226 13.66 -8.19 21.95
C PRO A 226 13.25 -8.08 23.43
N GLU A 227 14.20 -7.77 24.31
CA GLU A 227 13.99 -7.61 25.76
C GLU A 227 13.44 -6.24 26.13
N ASN A 228 13.71 -5.21 25.33
CA ASN A 228 13.26 -3.84 25.57
C ASN A 228 12.87 -3.13 24.25
N PRO A 229 11.78 -3.58 23.60
CA PRO A 229 11.33 -2.99 22.34
C PRO A 229 10.55 -1.69 22.55
N LYS A 230 10.47 -0.90 21.49
CA LYS A 230 9.58 0.25 21.31
C LYS A 230 8.68 0.04 20.10
N ILE A 231 7.54 0.71 20.08
CA ILE A 231 6.53 0.59 19.01
C ILE A 231 6.84 1.56 17.88
N TYR A 232 6.81 1.09 16.63
CA TYR A 232 6.73 1.97 15.46
C TYR A 232 5.68 1.54 14.43
N GLY A 233 5.18 0.30 14.48
CA GLY A 233 4.16 -0.18 13.56
C GLY A 233 2.81 0.53 13.73
N ALA A 234 2.19 0.95 12.63
CA ALA A 234 0.99 1.76 12.60
C ALA A 234 -0.26 1.10 13.20
N GLY A 235 -0.44 -0.21 12.99
CA GLY A 235 -1.49 -1.00 13.65
C GLY A 235 -1.39 -0.88 15.18
N LEU A 236 -0.18 -1.01 15.72
CA LEU A 236 0.08 -0.85 17.16
C LEU A 236 -0.03 0.61 17.63
N LEU A 237 0.36 1.58 16.81
CA LEU A 237 0.26 3.02 17.14
C LEU A 237 -1.17 3.57 17.10
N SER A 238 -2.11 2.82 16.51
CA SER A 238 -3.52 3.21 16.36
C SER A 238 -4.49 2.41 17.24
N SER A 239 -3.99 1.40 17.95
CA SER A 239 -4.77 0.46 18.77
C SER A 239 -4.16 0.32 20.17
N ILE A 240 -4.79 0.93 21.18
CA ILE A 240 -4.23 0.90 22.55
C ILE A 240 -4.24 -0.50 23.13
N GLY A 241 -5.32 -1.26 22.89
CA GLY A 241 -5.43 -2.63 23.35
C GLY A 241 -4.29 -3.49 22.83
N GLU A 242 -3.99 -3.42 21.54
CA GLU A 242 -2.88 -4.17 20.93
C GLU A 242 -1.52 -3.61 21.35
N SER A 243 -1.37 -2.29 21.47
CA SER A 243 -0.12 -1.66 21.91
C SER A 243 0.29 -2.11 23.33
N ALA A 244 -0.69 -2.28 24.22
CA ALA A 244 -0.45 -2.75 25.58
C ALA A 244 -0.21 -4.26 25.60
N TRP A 245 -1.02 -5.01 24.85
CA TRP A 245 -0.88 -6.47 24.74
C TRP A 245 0.47 -6.90 24.18
N CYS A 246 0.96 -6.22 23.14
CA CYS A 246 2.21 -6.55 22.47
C CYS A 246 3.43 -6.42 23.37
N MET A 247 3.35 -5.55 24.38
CA MET A 247 4.40 -5.34 25.38
C MET A 247 4.41 -6.39 26.50
N THR A 248 3.41 -7.28 26.57
CA THR A 248 3.37 -8.36 27.58
C THR A 248 4.19 -9.58 27.15
N ASP A 249 4.61 -10.42 28.10
CA ASP A 249 5.36 -11.66 27.80
C ASP A 249 4.57 -12.71 27.01
N LYS A 250 3.27 -12.49 26.77
CA LYS A 250 2.42 -13.38 25.99
C LYS A 250 2.66 -13.30 24.49
N VAL A 251 3.20 -12.18 24.00
CA VAL A 251 3.56 -12.00 22.59
C VAL A 251 5.05 -12.28 22.42
N LYS A 252 5.42 -13.18 21.51
CA LYS A 252 6.82 -13.51 21.28
C LYS A 252 7.54 -12.39 20.52
N LYS A 253 8.70 -11.95 21.00
CA LYS A 253 9.55 -10.97 20.32
C LYS A 253 10.67 -11.70 19.59
N ILE A 254 10.75 -11.50 18.29
CA ILE A 254 11.70 -12.18 17.41
C ILE A 254 12.62 -11.12 16.79
N PRO A 255 13.95 -11.29 16.77
CA PRO A 255 14.82 -10.42 15.98
C PRO A 255 14.37 -10.38 14.52
N TYR A 256 14.25 -9.18 13.95
CA TYR A 256 13.85 -9.01 12.56
C TYR A 256 14.87 -9.65 11.60
N SER A 257 14.38 -10.32 10.56
CA SER A 257 15.17 -10.95 9.51
C SER A 257 14.31 -11.14 8.26
N ILE A 258 14.91 -11.63 7.18
CA ILE A 258 14.19 -12.00 5.95
C ILE A 258 13.09 -13.07 6.19
N ASP A 259 13.14 -13.83 7.29
CA ASP A 259 12.13 -14.83 7.65
C ASP A 259 10.73 -14.20 7.87
N ALA A 260 10.68 -12.90 8.16
CA ALA A 260 9.42 -12.16 8.22
C ALA A 260 8.64 -12.23 6.90
N ALA A 261 9.31 -12.28 5.73
CA ALA A 261 8.64 -12.46 4.44
C ALA A 261 7.88 -13.78 4.35
N TYR A 262 8.35 -14.81 5.05
CA TYR A 262 7.79 -16.18 5.00
C TYR A 262 6.91 -16.49 6.20
N THR A 263 6.67 -15.52 7.09
CA THR A 263 5.81 -15.69 8.26
C THR A 263 4.40 -15.20 7.91
N SER A 264 3.43 -16.10 7.87
CA SER A 264 2.02 -15.76 7.66
C SER A 264 1.40 -15.09 8.90
N PHE A 265 0.32 -14.34 8.68
CA PHE A 265 -0.42 -13.63 9.73
C PHE A 265 -1.93 -13.78 9.53
N ASP A 266 -2.67 -13.58 10.61
CA ASP A 266 -4.13 -13.49 10.63
C ASP A 266 -4.52 -12.06 11.04
N ILE A 267 -5.30 -11.39 10.19
CA ILE A 267 -5.76 -10.01 10.41
C ILE A 267 -6.88 -9.91 11.44
N THR A 268 -7.55 -11.03 11.77
CA THR A 268 -8.73 -11.07 12.62
C THR A 268 -8.43 -11.36 14.09
N GLN A 269 -7.17 -11.69 14.41
CA GLN A 269 -6.74 -12.08 15.75
C GLN A 269 -5.55 -11.24 16.24
N PRO A 270 -5.37 -11.09 17.57
CA PRO A 270 -4.15 -10.51 18.13
C PRO A 270 -2.90 -11.27 17.68
N GLN A 271 -1.85 -10.55 17.31
CA GLN A 271 -0.65 -11.16 16.74
C GLN A 271 0.13 -12.00 17.78
N PRO A 272 0.43 -13.28 17.52
CA PRO A 272 1.09 -14.16 18.49
C PRO A 272 2.59 -13.87 18.65
N GLN A 273 3.20 -13.30 17.62
CA GLN A 273 4.60 -12.91 17.57
C GLN A 273 4.75 -11.59 16.84
N LEU A 274 5.81 -10.84 17.17
CA LEU A 274 6.20 -9.61 16.48
C LEU A 274 7.71 -9.62 16.24
N PHE A 275 8.13 -8.89 15.19
CA PHE A 275 9.54 -8.74 14.86
C PHE A 275 10.12 -7.42 15.39
N VAL A 276 11.36 -7.49 15.88
CA VAL A 276 12.09 -6.38 16.48
C VAL A 276 13.31 -6.05 15.64
N THR A 277 13.30 -4.89 14.97
CA THR A 277 14.46 -4.37 14.24
C THR A 277 15.37 -3.59 15.20
N PRO A 278 16.71 -3.67 15.09
CA PRO A 278 17.60 -2.86 15.93
C PRO A 278 17.44 -1.35 15.64
N ASP A 279 17.29 -0.99 14.36
CA ASP A 279 17.13 0.39 13.88
C ASP A 279 16.39 0.40 12.52
N PHE A 280 16.11 1.58 11.97
CA PHE A 280 15.43 1.74 10.68
C PHE A 280 16.35 1.44 9.48
N ALA A 281 17.66 1.63 9.61
CA ALA A 281 18.61 1.27 8.56
C ALA A 281 18.61 -0.25 8.30
N TYR A 282 18.47 -1.06 9.35
CA TYR A 282 18.37 -2.50 9.24
C TYR A 282 17.09 -2.96 8.53
N LEU A 283 15.98 -2.21 8.62
CA LEU A 283 14.78 -2.48 7.81
C LEU A 283 15.10 -2.43 6.31
N SER A 284 15.85 -1.39 5.90
CA SER A 284 16.28 -1.22 4.51
C SER A 284 17.23 -2.34 4.08
N GLN A 285 18.15 -2.76 4.95
CA GLN A 285 19.05 -3.87 4.67
C GLN A 285 18.28 -5.16 4.36
N VAL A 286 17.31 -5.54 5.20
CA VAL A 286 16.52 -6.77 5.01
C VAL A 286 15.62 -6.66 3.77
N LEU A 287 15.03 -5.50 3.51
CA LEU A 287 14.26 -5.27 2.29
C LEU A 287 15.12 -5.46 1.04
N GLU A 288 16.35 -4.94 1.04
CA GLU A 288 17.30 -5.09 -0.06
C GLU A 288 17.77 -6.53 -0.23
N GLU A 289 17.99 -7.26 0.88
CA GLU A 289 18.27 -8.69 0.88
C GLU A 289 17.11 -9.47 0.23
N PHE A 290 15.88 -9.18 0.62
CA PHE A 290 14.69 -9.80 0.05
C PHE A 290 14.53 -9.47 -1.44
N ALA A 291 14.71 -8.20 -1.82
CA ALA A 291 14.62 -7.77 -3.21
C ALA A 291 15.65 -8.44 -4.12
N ASN A 292 16.83 -8.77 -3.59
CA ASN A 292 17.85 -9.57 -4.29
C ASN A 292 17.42 -11.02 -4.55
N THR A 293 16.31 -11.48 -3.99
CA THR A 293 15.70 -12.80 -4.28
C THR A 293 14.56 -12.71 -5.32
N MET A 294 14.01 -11.51 -5.54
CA MET A 294 12.87 -11.29 -6.43
C MET A 294 13.24 -11.36 -7.91
N ALA A 295 12.26 -11.69 -8.75
CA ALA A 295 12.32 -11.63 -10.21
C ALA A 295 12.71 -10.23 -10.70
N LEU A 296 12.35 -9.18 -9.96
CA LEU A 296 12.76 -7.81 -10.20
C LEU A 296 14.29 -7.64 -10.34
N ARG A 297 15.11 -8.46 -9.65
CA ARG A 297 16.58 -8.38 -9.72
C ARG A 297 17.25 -9.64 -10.27
N ARG A 298 16.50 -10.72 -10.44
CA ARG A 298 16.99 -12.01 -10.91
C ARG A 298 16.58 -12.34 -12.34
N GLY A 299 15.43 -11.83 -12.78
CA GLY A 299 14.85 -12.16 -14.08
C GLY A 299 14.82 -13.68 -14.34
N GLY A 300 15.43 -14.07 -15.46
CA GLY A 300 15.59 -15.46 -15.86
C GLY A 300 14.29 -16.20 -16.13
N LEU A 301 14.38 -17.53 -16.19
CA LEU A 301 13.24 -18.40 -16.49
C LEU A 301 12.13 -18.30 -15.43
N LYS A 302 12.51 -18.30 -14.14
CA LYS A 302 11.54 -18.17 -13.05
C LYS A 302 10.79 -16.85 -13.10
N GLY A 303 11.47 -15.75 -13.43
CA GLY A 303 10.83 -14.43 -13.51
C GLY A 303 9.75 -14.38 -14.60
N ILE A 304 10.05 -14.86 -15.80
CA ILE A 304 9.06 -14.88 -16.88
C ILE A 304 7.94 -15.91 -16.64
N GLN A 305 8.23 -17.04 -16.00
CA GLN A 305 7.18 -18.00 -15.58
C GLN A 305 6.18 -17.35 -14.62
N LYS A 306 6.66 -16.58 -13.63
CA LYS A 306 5.78 -15.82 -12.73
C LYS A 306 4.88 -14.83 -13.49
N LEU A 307 5.41 -14.14 -14.52
CA LEU A 307 4.61 -13.23 -15.36
C LEU A 307 3.56 -13.97 -16.21
N ILE A 308 3.87 -15.17 -16.69
CA ILE A 308 2.91 -16.01 -17.42
C ILE A 308 1.78 -16.48 -16.47
N GLU A 309 2.16 -16.89 -15.26
CA GLU A 309 1.21 -17.35 -14.23
C GLU A 309 0.32 -16.23 -13.70
N SER A 310 0.83 -14.99 -13.63
CA SER A 310 0.07 -13.83 -13.18
C SER A 310 -1.08 -13.49 -14.13
N LYS A 311 -0.90 -13.70 -15.44
CA LYS A 311 -1.81 -13.30 -16.53
C LYS A 311 -2.06 -11.79 -16.62
N GLU A 312 -1.29 -11.01 -15.88
CA GLU A 312 -1.37 -9.56 -15.80
C GLU A 312 -0.33 -8.90 -16.72
N LEU A 313 -0.49 -7.60 -16.92
CA LEU A 313 0.51 -6.80 -17.62
C LEU A 313 1.84 -6.82 -16.84
N GLY A 314 2.90 -7.22 -17.52
CA GLY A 314 4.22 -7.32 -16.94
C GLY A 314 5.30 -6.79 -17.86
N THR A 315 6.53 -6.73 -17.35
CA THR A 315 7.72 -6.35 -18.10
C THR A 315 8.86 -7.31 -17.84
N ILE A 316 9.59 -7.65 -18.90
CA ILE A 316 10.95 -8.21 -18.79
C ILE A 316 11.97 -7.19 -19.27
N GLU A 317 13.15 -7.18 -18.66
CA GLU A 317 14.32 -6.44 -19.12
C GLU A 317 15.41 -7.43 -19.57
N LEU A 318 15.95 -7.22 -20.76
CA LEU A 318 17.03 -8.02 -21.31
C LEU A 318 18.40 -7.46 -20.90
N SER A 319 19.46 -8.26 -21.05
CA SER A 319 20.85 -7.84 -20.80
C SER A 319 21.29 -6.57 -21.52
N THR A 320 20.62 -6.22 -22.61
CA THR A 320 20.84 -4.98 -23.38
C THR A 320 20.17 -3.74 -22.77
N GLY A 321 19.39 -3.89 -21.70
CA GLY A 321 18.51 -2.86 -21.14
C GLY A 321 17.21 -2.64 -21.92
N LEU A 322 16.96 -3.41 -22.98
CA LEU A 322 15.69 -3.39 -23.68
C LEU A 322 14.60 -3.99 -22.78
N GLN A 323 13.51 -3.25 -22.62
CA GLN A 323 12.36 -3.62 -21.81
C GLN A 323 11.20 -3.98 -22.74
N ILE A 324 10.52 -5.09 -22.47
CA ILE A 324 9.36 -5.55 -23.23
C ILE A 324 8.19 -5.67 -22.25
N SER A 325 7.16 -4.87 -22.48
CA SER A 325 5.96 -4.79 -21.63
C SER A 325 4.76 -5.35 -22.37
N GLY A 326 4.04 -6.29 -21.76
CA GLY A 326 2.86 -6.94 -22.34
C GLY A 326 2.38 -8.10 -21.47
N ASN A 327 1.36 -8.83 -21.94
CA ASN A 327 0.87 -10.02 -21.26
C ASN A 327 1.64 -11.23 -21.79
N PHE A 328 2.44 -11.87 -20.94
CA PHE A 328 3.27 -13.02 -21.32
C PHE A 328 2.42 -14.29 -21.38
N ASP A 329 2.50 -15.01 -22.51
CA ASP A 329 1.70 -16.20 -22.77
C ASP A 329 2.53 -17.48 -22.65
N SER A 330 3.74 -17.48 -23.21
CA SER A 330 4.58 -18.68 -23.20
C SER A 330 6.07 -18.37 -23.24
N VAL A 331 6.84 -19.32 -22.71
CA VAL A 331 8.30 -19.35 -22.77
C VAL A 331 8.76 -20.74 -23.21
N ILE A 332 9.72 -20.78 -24.12
CA ILE A 332 10.44 -22.00 -24.49
C ILE A 332 11.69 -22.07 -23.63
N GLU A 333 11.81 -23.13 -22.85
CA GLU A 333 12.98 -23.40 -22.00
C GLU A 333 14.02 -24.22 -22.76
N HIS A 334 15.30 -23.87 -22.56
CA HIS A 334 16.44 -24.69 -22.92
C HIS A 334 17.48 -24.65 -21.79
N GLU A 335 17.86 -25.82 -21.25
CA GLU A 335 18.86 -25.97 -20.18
C GLU A 335 18.61 -25.05 -18.97
N GLY A 336 17.36 -24.93 -18.51
CA GLY A 336 17.00 -24.08 -17.36
C GLY A 336 17.00 -22.57 -17.66
N LYS A 337 17.10 -22.17 -18.93
CA LYS A 337 17.11 -20.77 -19.38
C LYS A 337 15.99 -20.50 -20.39
N PRO A 338 15.48 -19.26 -20.46
CA PRO A 338 14.54 -18.87 -21.50
C PRO A 338 15.28 -18.80 -22.85
N ALA A 339 14.74 -19.48 -23.86
CA ALA A 339 15.27 -19.49 -25.24
C ALA A 339 14.39 -18.69 -26.21
N PHE A 340 13.08 -18.60 -25.94
CA PHE A 340 12.13 -17.79 -26.69
C PHE A 340 10.99 -17.42 -25.77
N PHE A 341 10.48 -16.20 -25.87
CA PHE A 341 9.26 -15.79 -25.18
C PHE A 341 8.22 -15.29 -26.17
N GLN A 342 6.95 -15.36 -25.77
CA GLN A 342 5.83 -14.83 -26.51
C GLN A 342 4.90 -14.06 -25.58
N THR A 343 4.55 -12.85 -25.98
CA THR A 343 3.44 -12.08 -25.42
C THR A 343 2.22 -12.16 -26.34
N VAL A 344 1.04 -11.90 -25.79
CA VAL A 344 -0.24 -11.83 -26.51
C VAL A 344 -0.88 -10.47 -26.34
N GLY A 345 -1.54 -9.99 -27.39
CA GLY A 345 -2.19 -8.68 -27.38
C GLY A 345 -1.21 -7.51 -27.37
N PRO A 346 -1.65 -6.30 -26.96
CA PRO A 346 -0.85 -5.09 -27.04
C PRO A 346 0.48 -5.20 -26.30
N THR A 347 1.58 -4.95 -27.00
CA THR A 347 2.94 -5.01 -26.45
C THR A 347 3.73 -3.76 -26.81
N ALA A 348 4.52 -3.24 -25.88
CA ALA A 348 5.39 -2.10 -26.12
C ALA A 348 6.84 -2.43 -25.76
N LEU A 349 7.78 -1.87 -26.54
CA LEU A 349 9.21 -1.99 -26.26
C LEU A 349 9.71 -0.63 -25.76
N SER A 350 10.48 -0.66 -24.68
CA SER A 350 11.01 0.53 -24.01
C SER A 350 12.51 0.39 -23.74
N PHE A 351 13.17 1.51 -23.54
CA PHE A 351 14.54 1.55 -23.04
C PHE A 351 14.64 2.64 -21.99
N ARG A 352 15.05 2.29 -20.77
CA ARG A 352 15.08 3.18 -19.60
C ARG A 352 13.71 3.84 -19.34
N GLU A 353 12.66 3.02 -19.26
CA GLU A 353 11.30 3.44 -18.90
C GLU A 353 10.69 4.45 -19.91
N LYS A 354 11.17 4.40 -21.16
CA LYS A 354 10.67 5.19 -22.28
C LYS A 354 10.43 4.33 -23.49
N GLU A 355 9.23 4.40 -24.04
CA GLU A 355 8.84 3.70 -25.25
C GLU A 355 9.79 4.03 -26.41
N LEU A 356 10.23 2.99 -27.12
CA LEU A 356 11.01 3.15 -28.34
C LEU A 356 10.12 3.63 -29.49
N VAL A 357 10.59 4.66 -30.21
CA VAL A 357 9.88 5.21 -31.37
C VAL A 357 9.58 4.09 -32.37
N GLY A 358 8.30 3.92 -32.71
CA GLY A 358 7.85 2.89 -33.66
C GLY A 358 7.61 1.51 -33.05
N HIS A 359 7.72 1.34 -31.72
CA HIS A 359 7.47 0.06 -31.04
C HIS A 359 6.43 0.16 -29.92
N SER A 360 5.40 0.98 -30.15
CA SER A 360 4.24 1.12 -29.27
C SER A 360 3.30 -0.10 -29.32
N THR A 361 2.32 -0.10 -28.41
CA THR A 361 1.18 -1.04 -28.41
C THR A 361 0.38 -1.08 -29.71
N LYS A 362 0.42 -0.01 -30.52
CA LYS A 362 -0.20 0.00 -31.85
C LYS A 362 0.60 -0.79 -32.87
N GLN A 363 1.94 -0.78 -32.75
CA GLN A 363 2.81 -1.51 -33.66
C GLN A 363 2.73 -3.01 -33.39
N HIS A 364 2.75 -3.40 -32.11
CA HIS A 364 2.69 -4.81 -31.69
C HIS A 364 1.35 -5.11 -31.02
N ALA A 365 0.25 -4.89 -31.75
CA ALA A 365 -1.11 -5.00 -31.22
C ALA A 365 -1.55 -6.43 -30.88
N THR A 366 -0.95 -7.43 -31.53
CA THR A 366 -1.31 -8.85 -31.38
C THR A 366 -0.35 -9.64 -30.50
N GLY A 367 0.78 -9.04 -30.13
CA GLY A 367 1.83 -9.65 -29.32
C GLY A 367 3.20 -9.43 -29.93
N PHE A 368 4.20 -9.86 -29.19
CA PHE A 368 5.62 -9.80 -29.54
C PHE A 368 6.31 -11.08 -29.07
N GLY A 369 7.06 -11.71 -29.97
CA GLY A 369 7.86 -12.89 -29.66
C GLY A 369 9.29 -12.70 -30.13
N SER A 370 10.25 -13.17 -29.34
CA SER A 370 11.66 -13.07 -29.69
C SER A 370 12.50 -14.18 -29.07
N PRO A 371 13.56 -14.66 -29.76
CA PRO A 371 14.58 -15.48 -29.13
C PRO A 371 15.33 -14.72 -28.03
N ILE A 372 15.89 -15.49 -27.09
CA ILE A 372 16.82 -15.03 -26.05
C ILE A 372 18.03 -15.95 -26.09
N GLY A 373 19.22 -15.38 -25.86
CA GLY A 373 20.45 -16.16 -25.72
C GLY A 373 21.45 -15.94 -26.85
N LYS A 374 22.48 -16.80 -26.87
CA LYS A 374 23.56 -16.73 -27.85
C LYS A 374 23.24 -17.51 -29.11
N LEU A 375 23.92 -17.14 -30.18
CA LEU A 375 23.94 -17.91 -31.40
C LEU A 375 24.77 -19.19 -31.21
N LYS A 376 24.26 -20.30 -31.74
CA LYS A 376 24.88 -21.62 -31.63
C LYS A 376 26.26 -21.62 -32.28
N GLY A 377 27.27 -22.02 -31.51
CA GLY A 377 28.66 -22.08 -31.96
C GLY A 377 29.37 -20.73 -32.01
N ILE A 378 28.78 -19.66 -31.46
CA ILE A 378 29.38 -18.34 -31.38
C ILE A 378 29.54 -17.95 -29.91
N ASN A 379 30.76 -17.58 -29.51
CA ASN A 379 31.07 -17.28 -28.11
C ASN A 379 30.52 -15.91 -27.65
N LEU A 380 30.49 -14.93 -28.55
CA LEU A 380 29.98 -13.59 -28.31
C LEU A 380 28.46 -13.55 -28.47
N ALA A 381 27.77 -12.88 -27.53
CA ALA A 381 26.37 -12.54 -27.73
C ALA A 381 26.25 -11.42 -28.77
N ILE A 382 25.11 -11.28 -29.44
CA ILE A 382 24.93 -10.29 -30.51
C ILE A 382 25.17 -8.88 -29.99
N GLU A 383 24.76 -8.59 -28.74
CA GLU A 383 25.01 -7.29 -28.11
C GLU A 383 26.49 -6.96 -27.89
N ASP A 384 27.35 -7.98 -27.77
CA ASP A 384 28.80 -7.84 -27.55
C ASP A 384 29.60 -7.79 -28.87
N MET A 385 28.94 -7.91 -30.03
CA MET A 385 29.61 -7.98 -31.34
C MET A 385 30.00 -6.59 -31.86
N SER A 386 31.27 -6.44 -32.26
CA SER A 386 31.72 -5.26 -32.98
C SER A 386 31.11 -5.22 -34.40
N PRO A 387 31.16 -4.06 -35.10
CA PRO A 387 30.76 -4.00 -36.51
C PRO A 387 31.49 -5.00 -37.41
N LEU A 388 32.73 -5.38 -37.08
CA LEU A 388 33.49 -6.37 -37.82
C LEU A 388 32.95 -7.79 -37.58
N ASP A 389 32.61 -8.10 -36.33
CA ASP A 389 32.04 -9.40 -35.94
C ASP A 389 30.67 -9.59 -36.59
N LEU A 390 29.80 -8.58 -36.50
CA LEU A 390 28.47 -8.58 -37.14
C LEU A 390 28.58 -8.83 -38.65
N LYS A 391 29.55 -8.20 -39.32
CA LYS A 391 29.80 -8.41 -40.74
C LYS A 391 30.29 -9.83 -41.04
N ALA A 392 31.12 -10.41 -40.18
CA ALA A 392 31.60 -11.79 -40.33
C ALA A 392 30.46 -12.82 -40.28
N TYR A 393 29.36 -12.50 -39.58
CA TYR A 393 28.17 -13.34 -39.47
C TYR A 393 27.00 -12.90 -40.37
N ASN A 394 27.24 -11.97 -41.32
CA ASN A 394 26.22 -11.41 -42.20
C ASN A 394 25.04 -10.71 -41.48
N ILE A 395 25.28 -10.20 -40.27
CA ILE A 395 24.32 -9.45 -39.47
C ILE A 395 24.43 -7.96 -39.82
N PHE A 396 24.02 -7.59 -41.04
CA PHE A 396 23.97 -6.20 -41.51
C PHE A 396 22.90 -6.01 -42.60
N GLU A 397 22.55 -4.75 -42.86
CA GLU A 397 21.44 -4.38 -43.73
C GLU A 397 21.53 -4.98 -45.14
N GLY A 398 20.38 -5.41 -45.67
CA GLY A 398 20.21 -5.98 -47.00
C GLY A 398 20.68 -7.43 -47.17
N GLN A 399 21.17 -8.08 -46.11
CA GLN A 399 21.61 -9.47 -46.17
C GLN A 399 20.51 -10.45 -45.81
N GLN A 400 20.41 -11.52 -46.60
CA GLN A 400 19.65 -12.71 -46.24
C GLN A 400 20.48 -13.55 -45.27
N VAL A 401 19.94 -13.79 -44.07
CA VAL A 401 20.65 -14.52 -43.02
C VAL A 401 19.75 -15.60 -42.40
N SER A 402 20.40 -16.58 -41.77
CA SER A 402 19.77 -17.62 -40.97
C SER A 402 20.54 -17.75 -39.66
N LEU A 403 19.98 -17.21 -38.58
CA LEU A 403 20.54 -17.21 -37.24
C LEU A 403 19.97 -18.39 -36.44
N GLU A 404 20.83 -19.28 -35.94
CA GLU A 404 20.43 -20.38 -35.06
C GLU A 404 20.94 -20.09 -33.65
N PHE A 405 20.03 -20.08 -32.68
CA PHE A 405 20.32 -19.88 -31.25
C PHE A 405 20.61 -21.21 -30.55
N GLU A 406 21.32 -21.16 -29.44
CA GLU A 406 21.64 -22.35 -28.61
C GLU A 406 20.37 -23.14 -28.24
N GLY A 407 19.27 -22.45 -27.94
CA GLY A 407 17.95 -23.05 -27.66
C GLY A 407 17.18 -23.60 -28.86
N HIS A 408 17.84 -23.91 -29.97
CA HIS A 408 17.25 -24.45 -31.20
C HIS A 408 16.18 -23.56 -31.85
N ILE A 409 16.23 -22.26 -31.57
CA ILE A 409 15.43 -21.25 -32.27
C ILE A 409 16.19 -20.83 -33.51
N LYS A 410 15.52 -20.88 -34.67
CA LYS A 410 16.08 -20.44 -35.94
C LYS A 410 15.29 -19.25 -36.44
N VAL A 411 15.98 -18.14 -36.68
CA VAL A 411 15.44 -16.92 -37.30
C VAL A 411 16.07 -16.76 -38.67
N SER A 412 15.26 -16.74 -39.72
CA SER A 412 15.73 -16.53 -41.09
C SER A 412 14.95 -15.43 -41.78
N GLY A 413 15.61 -14.60 -42.58
CA GLY A 413 15.00 -13.44 -43.25
C GLY A 413 16.05 -12.48 -43.81
N GLU A 414 15.59 -11.38 -44.40
CA GLU A 414 16.47 -10.29 -44.85
C GLU A 414 16.50 -9.19 -43.78
N ILE A 415 17.69 -8.79 -43.33
CA ILE A 415 17.85 -7.71 -42.35
C ILE A 415 17.57 -6.36 -43.00
N ILE A 416 16.66 -5.58 -42.40
CA ILE A 416 16.37 -4.20 -42.83
C ILE A 416 17.23 -3.20 -42.08
N THR A 417 17.22 -3.27 -40.75
CA THR A 417 17.88 -2.28 -39.88
C THR A 417 18.19 -2.89 -38.52
N GLY A 418 19.17 -2.31 -37.82
CA GLY A 418 19.47 -2.60 -36.43
C GLY A 418 19.39 -1.36 -35.57
N THR A 419 18.60 -1.39 -34.49
CA THR A 419 18.51 -0.31 -33.51
C THR A 419 19.60 -0.49 -32.46
N ARG A 420 20.30 0.60 -32.12
CA ARG A 420 21.36 0.61 -31.10
C ARG A 420 20.99 1.49 -29.92
N ASN A 421 21.49 1.14 -28.73
CA ASN A 421 21.39 2.01 -27.55
C ASN A 421 22.47 3.12 -27.58
N LEU A 422 22.50 3.96 -26.53
CA LEU A 422 23.44 5.07 -26.41
C LEU A 422 24.91 4.63 -26.31
N GLN A 423 25.16 3.38 -25.93
CA GLN A 423 26.48 2.76 -25.84
C GLN A 423 26.91 2.15 -27.19
N GLY A 424 26.03 2.12 -28.18
CA GLY A 424 26.27 1.55 -29.50
C GLY A 424 25.99 0.05 -29.60
N GLU A 425 25.47 -0.58 -28.55
CA GLU A 425 25.09 -2.00 -28.53
C GLU A 425 23.79 -2.19 -29.32
N ILE A 426 23.68 -3.29 -30.08
CA ILE A 426 22.44 -3.59 -30.81
C ILE A 426 21.40 -4.11 -29.84
N ILE A 427 20.22 -3.50 -29.84
CA ILE A 427 19.08 -3.88 -28.99
C ILE A 427 17.93 -4.50 -29.79
N LEU A 428 17.80 -4.17 -31.08
CA LEU A 428 16.79 -4.74 -31.97
C LEU A 428 17.37 -4.98 -33.37
N VAL A 429 16.93 -6.05 -34.02
CA VAL A 429 17.19 -6.31 -35.44
C VAL A 429 15.87 -6.57 -36.14
N THR A 430 15.57 -5.81 -37.20
CA THR A 430 14.33 -5.93 -37.96
C THR A 430 14.56 -6.75 -39.23
N PHE A 431 13.67 -7.71 -39.49
CA PHE A 431 13.69 -8.60 -40.64
C PHE A 431 12.43 -8.43 -41.49
N LYS A 432 12.56 -8.63 -42.81
CA LYS A 432 11.43 -8.92 -43.71
C LYS A 432 11.54 -10.34 -44.27
N ASN A 433 10.45 -10.87 -44.81
CA ASN A 433 10.36 -12.25 -45.30
C ASN A 433 10.88 -13.22 -44.24
N CYS A 434 10.42 -13.03 -43.00
CA CYS A 434 11.00 -13.65 -41.84
C CYS A 434 10.25 -14.91 -41.45
N ARG A 435 11.01 -15.96 -41.13
CA ARG A 435 10.51 -17.20 -40.56
C ARG A 435 11.30 -17.52 -39.30
N VAL A 436 10.57 -17.73 -38.21
CA VAL A 436 11.07 -18.14 -36.90
C VAL A 436 10.53 -19.53 -36.58
N SER A 437 11.41 -20.46 -36.24
CA SER A 437 11.02 -21.83 -35.89
C SER A 437 11.78 -22.35 -34.68
N HIS A 438 11.13 -23.18 -33.87
CA HIS A 438 11.77 -24.01 -32.86
C HIS A 438 11.69 -25.46 -33.31
N LYS A 439 12.85 -26.03 -33.68
CA LYS A 439 12.93 -27.35 -34.36
C LYS A 439 11.99 -27.36 -35.58
N ASP A 440 11.01 -28.27 -35.61
CA ASP A 440 10.06 -28.40 -36.72
C ASP A 440 8.83 -27.48 -36.61
N LYS A 441 8.62 -26.81 -35.46
CA LYS A 441 7.46 -25.95 -35.22
C LYS A 441 7.75 -24.52 -35.66
N VAL A 442 6.93 -23.97 -36.55
CA VAL A 442 6.94 -22.54 -36.90
C VAL A 442 6.32 -21.74 -35.75
N LEU A 443 7.03 -20.72 -35.28
CA LEU A 443 6.57 -19.77 -34.27
C LEU A 443 6.07 -18.47 -34.89
N PHE A 444 6.71 -18.04 -35.98
CA PHE A 444 6.33 -16.86 -36.76
C PHE A 444 6.72 -17.07 -38.22
N GLU A 445 5.89 -16.67 -39.17
CA GLU A 445 6.22 -16.65 -40.60
C GLU A 445 5.41 -15.56 -41.30
N SER A 446 6.09 -14.61 -41.92
CA SER A 446 5.43 -13.55 -42.68
C SER A 446 6.31 -13.02 -43.81
N ASN A 447 5.68 -12.78 -44.96
CA ASN A 447 6.28 -12.11 -46.11
C ASN A 447 5.90 -10.62 -46.19
N ASP A 448 4.85 -10.22 -45.47
CA ASP A 448 4.30 -8.86 -45.55
C ASP A 448 4.58 -8.06 -44.26
N GLU A 449 4.76 -8.74 -43.13
CA GLU A 449 5.00 -8.11 -41.82
C GLU A 449 6.48 -8.11 -41.46
N LEU A 450 6.95 -7.00 -40.90
CA LEU A 450 8.30 -6.89 -40.36
C LEU A 450 8.39 -7.62 -39.01
N TYR A 451 9.38 -8.48 -38.89
CA TYR A 451 9.70 -9.15 -37.62
C TYR A 451 10.78 -8.37 -36.89
N ASN A 452 10.50 -7.94 -35.66
CA ASN A 452 11.46 -7.24 -34.82
C ASN A 452 12.02 -8.20 -33.78
N MET A 453 13.29 -8.57 -33.92
CA MET A 453 13.99 -9.44 -32.98
C MET A 453 14.62 -8.60 -31.88
N ALA A 454 14.14 -8.77 -30.64
CA ALA A 454 14.80 -8.23 -29.46
C ALA A 454 16.14 -8.94 -29.25
N VAL A 455 17.20 -8.15 -29.02
CA VAL A 455 18.54 -8.68 -28.75
C VAL A 455 18.78 -8.68 -27.25
N GLY A 456 19.16 -9.84 -26.74
CA GLY A 456 19.59 -10.02 -25.36
C GLY A 456 19.98 -11.46 -25.08
N ARG A 457 21.13 -11.64 -24.44
CA ARG A 457 21.63 -12.92 -23.95
C ARG A 457 20.76 -13.52 -22.85
N GLU A 458 20.20 -12.70 -21.98
CA GLU A 458 19.40 -13.17 -20.85
C GLU A 458 18.36 -12.15 -20.40
N ILE A 459 17.37 -12.60 -19.64
CA ILE A 459 16.43 -11.74 -18.92
C ILE A 459 17.06 -11.39 -17.58
N VAL A 460 17.38 -10.12 -17.36
CA VAL A 460 18.03 -9.63 -16.12
C VAL A 460 17.02 -9.16 -15.07
N SER A 461 15.80 -8.81 -15.50
CA SER A 461 14.71 -8.41 -14.61
C SER A 461 13.36 -8.85 -15.17
N ALA A 462 12.41 -9.14 -14.29
CA ALA A 462 11.00 -9.37 -14.61
C ALA A 462 10.13 -8.78 -13.49
N PHE A 463 9.12 -7.98 -13.83
CA PHE A 463 8.31 -7.26 -12.85
C PHE A 463 6.88 -6.95 -13.33
N ASN A 464 6.01 -6.62 -12.38
CA ASN A 464 4.61 -6.22 -12.61
C ASN A 464 4.52 -4.80 -13.20
N GLY A 465 3.62 -4.60 -14.17
CA GLY A 465 3.35 -3.31 -14.79
C GLY A 465 4.24 -3.01 -16.00
N PRO A 466 3.94 -1.93 -16.74
CA PRO A 466 4.71 -1.55 -17.91
C PRO A 466 5.99 -0.78 -17.54
N ALA A 467 6.98 -0.82 -18.43
CA ALA A 467 8.20 -0.04 -18.30
C ALA A 467 7.94 1.47 -18.50
N ASP A 468 7.17 1.83 -19.53
CA ASP A 468 6.69 3.19 -19.75
C ASP A 468 5.20 3.25 -19.42
N LEU A 469 4.85 4.04 -18.39
CA LEU A 469 3.49 4.24 -17.92
C LEU A 469 2.57 4.85 -18.99
N ASN A 470 3.11 5.47 -20.05
CA ASN A 470 2.34 6.08 -21.12
C ASN A 470 2.02 5.13 -22.28
N SER A 471 2.63 3.94 -22.32
CA SER A 471 2.40 2.97 -23.40
C SER A 471 1.05 2.25 -23.30
N PHE A 472 0.47 2.20 -22.10
CA PHE A 472 -0.76 1.48 -21.78
C PHE A 472 -1.77 2.41 -21.11
N ASP A 473 -3.07 2.16 -21.36
CA ASP A 473 -4.13 2.82 -20.60
C ASP A 473 -4.34 2.11 -19.26
N LEU A 474 -3.74 2.69 -18.21
CA LEU A 474 -3.82 2.18 -16.85
C LEU A 474 -5.00 2.79 -16.05
N VAL A 475 -5.78 3.70 -16.66
CA VAL A 475 -6.93 4.34 -15.99
C VAL A 475 -8.17 3.46 -16.14
N THR A 476 -8.23 2.40 -15.33
CA THR A 476 -9.27 1.37 -15.40
C THR A 476 -10.25 1.39 -14.23
N HIS A 477 -9.99 2.20 -13.20
CA HIS A 477 -10.77 2.23 -11.97
C HIS A 477 -12.18 2.79 -12.23
N LYS A 478 -13.18 1.92 -12.15
CA LYS A 478 -14.57 2.32 -11.98
C LYS A 478 -14.84 2.37 -10.49
N VAL A 479 -15.19 3.56 -9.99
CA VAL A 479 -15.63 3.74 -8.59
C VAL A 479 -16.85 2.86 -8.35
N SER A 480 -16.62 1.66 -7.82
CA SER A 480 -17.67 0.70 -7.51
C SER A 480 -17.92 0.73 -6.01
N SER A 481 -19.11 1.24 -5.66
CA SER A 481 -19.66 1.38 -4.30
C SER A 481 -18.77 2.14 -3.30
N SER A 482 -19.10 3.40 -3.06
CA SER A 482 -18.63 4.16 -1.89
C SER A 482 -19.13 3.51 -0.59
N THR A 483 -18.36 3.66 0.50
CA THR A 483 -18.79 3.31 1.86
C THR A 483 -20.21 3.81 2.12
N ILE A 484 -21.11 2.93 2.59
CA ILE A 484 -22.51 3.26 2.86
C ILE A 484 -22.56 4.07 4.15
N LYS A 485 -22.63 5.41 4.04
CA LYS A 485 -22.82 6.27 5.21
C LYS A 485 -24.25 6.13 5.74
N VAL A 486 -24.38 5.99 7.06
CA VAL A 486 -25.66 5.99 7.77
C VAL A 486 -26.39 7.31 7.52
N LYS A 487 -27.67 7.26 7.11
CA LYS A 487 -28.52 8.46 7.11
C LYS A 487 -28.92 8.75 8.56
N ALA A 488 -28.57 9.93 9.06
CA ALA A 488 -28.92 10.35 10.42
C ALA A 488 -30.44 10.30 10.65
N ASP A 489 -30.86 9.57 11.69
CA ASP A 489 -32.22 9.66 12.24
C ASP A 489 -32.36 10.93 13.10
N SER A 490 -33.60 11.40 13.26
CA SER A 490 -33.98 12.59 14.04
C SER A 490 -33.42 12.61 15.47
N ALA A 491 -33.37 11.46 16.15
CA ALA A 491 -32.81 11.34 17.50
C ALA A 491 -31.28 11.49 17.55
N GLN A 492 -30.58 10.97 16.53
CA GLN A 492 -29.12 11.09 16.41
C GLN A 492 -28.71 12.52 16.06
N SER A 493 -29.53 13.22 15.26
CA SER A 493 -29.32 14.63 14.94
C SER A 493 -29.37 15.55 16.17
N LYS A 494 -30.20 15.27 17.19
CA LYS A 494 -30.27 16.09 18.42
C LYS A 494 -29.10 15.80 19.37
N LEU A 495 -28.65 14.55 19.49
CA LEU A 495 -27.44 14.21 20.26
C LEU A 495 -26.22 14.91 19.66
N GLU A 496 -26.06 14.84 18.34
CA GLU A 496 -24.98 15.53 17.61
C GLU A 496 -24.96 17.03 17.87
N GLN A 497 -26.12 17.69 18.01
CA GLN A 497 -26.19 19.12 18.37
C GLN A 497 -25.64 19.40 19.77
N TYR A 498 -25.83 18.51 20.74
CA TYR A 498 -25.24 18.67 22.07
C TYR A 498 -23.72 18.51 22.03
N TYR A 499 -23.21 17.53 21.27
CA TYR A 499 -21.78 17.41 20.99
C TYR A 499 -21.21 18.66 20.30
N GLU A 500 -21.92 19.20 19.31
CA GLU A 500 -21.52 20.41 18.59
C GLU A 500 -21.44 21.61 19.53
N GLN A 501 -22.41 21.75 20.44
CA GLN A 501 -22.39 22.80 21.47
C GLN A 501 -21.15 22.70 22.36
N ILE A 502 -20.83 21.52 22.88
CA ILE A 502 -19.66 21.35 23.74
C ILE A 502 -18.35 21.54 22.97
N ARG A 503 -18.29 21.11 21.71
CA ARG A 503 -17.17 21.43 20.81
C ARG A 503 -17.01 22.94 20.61
N HIS A 504 -18.08 23.68 20.33
CA HIS A 504 -18.02 25.14 20.18
C HIS A 504 -17.57 25.85 21.46
N PHE A 505 -17.95 25.33 22.62
CA PHE A 505 -17.44 25.82 23.90
C PHE A 505 -15.92 25.60 24.02
N ARG A 506 -15.44 24.37 23.75
CA ARG A 506 -14.01 24.01 23.77
C ARG A 506 -13.15 24.85 22.83
N GLU A 507 -13.64 25.07 21.62
CA GLU A 507 -12.93 25.86 20.58
C GLU A 507 -13.03 27.38 20.83
N GLY A 508 -13.71 27.82 21.88
CA GLY A 508 -13.93 29.24 22.17
C GLY A 508 -14.88 29.96 21.19
N LYS A 509 -15.53 29.22 20.29
CA LYS A 509 -16.51 29.77 19.32
C LYS A 509 -17.78 30.25 20.00
N ASN A 510 -18.24 29.52 21.02
CA ASN A 510 -19.39 29.93 21.82
C ASN A 510 -19.22 29.53 23.30
N ILE A 511 -18.73 30.48 24.09
CA ILE A 511 -18.52 30.32 25.54
C ILE A 511 -19.80 30.54 26.38
N THR A 512 -20.93 30.91 25.76
CA THR A 512 -22.20 31.16 26.48
C THR A 512 -23.05 29.91 26.68
N ILE A 513 -22.60 28.78 26.15
CA ILE A 513 -23.27 27.49 26.24
C ILE A 513 -23.29 27.03 27.69
N SER A 514 -24.48 26.72 28.21
CA SER A 514 -24.64 26.20 29.56
C SER A 514 -24.34 24.70 29.59
N ARG A 515 -23.12 24.37 30.02
CA ARG A 515 -22.66 22.98 30.17
C ARG A 515 -23.56 22.14 31.09
N HIS A 516 -24.11 22.76 32.14
CA HIS A 516 -25.05 22.11 33.06
C HIS A 516 -26.35 21.71 32.35
N LYS A 517 -26.94 22.61 31.56
CA LYS A 517 -28.16 22.29 30.78
C LYS A 517 -27.93 21.21 29.73
N VAL A 518 -26.76 21.22 29.09
CA VAL A 518 -26.39 20.14 28.16
C VAL A 518 -26.28 18.82 28.92
N PHE A 519 -25.61 18.80 30.07
CA PHE A 519 -25.50 17.59 30.89
C PHE A 519 -26.86 17.08 31.37
N GLU A 520 -27.75 17.95 31.86
CA GLU A 520 -29.12 17.59 32.24
C GLU A 520 -29.85 16.92 31.07
N ALA A 521 -29.78 17.51 29.88
CA ALA A 521 -30.43 16.95 28.70
C ALA A 521 -29.82 15.60 28.27
N ILE A 522 -28.50 15.42 28.38
CA ILE A 522 -27.85 14.14 28.08
C ILE A 522 -28.27 13.08 29.09
N ARG A 523 -28.25 13.40 30.39
CA ARG A 523 -28.68 12.48 31.45
C ARG A 523 -30.12 12.01 31.26
N ASP A 524 -31.01 12.92 30.86
CA ASP A 524 -32.44 12.65 30.79
C ASP A 524 -32.87 12.02 29.45
N ASP A 525 -32.37 12.54 28.31
CA ASP A 525 -32.75 12.09 26.97
C ASP A 525 -31.84 10.97 26.42
N TYR A 526 -30.57 10.89 26.87
CA TYR A 526 -29.54 9.98 26.34
C TYR A 526 -28.73 9.29 27.46
N PRO A 527 -29.39 8.55 28.38
CA PRO A 527 -28.76 8.03 29.60
C PRO A 527 -27.66 6.98 29.39
N ASN A 528 -27.45 6.52 28.16
CA ASN A 528 -26.40 5.57 27.81
C ASN A 528 -25.18 6.25 27.14
N ASP A 529 -25.28 7.54 26.82
CA ASP A 529 -24.13 8.28 26.30
C ASP A 529 -23.07 8.43 27.39
N TRP A 530 -21.83 8.12 27.04
CA TRP A 530 -20.71 8.16 27.98
C TRP A 530 -19.61 9.14 27.55
N LEU A 531 -19.45 9.34 26.25
CA LEU A 531 -18.34 10.13 25.72
C LEU A 531 -18.57 11.64 25.91
N LEU A 532 -19.78 12.16 25.73
CA LEU A 532 -20.04 13.58 25.98
C LEU A 532 -19.95 13.94 27.47
N PRO A 533 -20.48 13.13 28.41
CA PRO A 533 -20.22 13.31 29.84
C PRO A 533 -18.71 13.30 30.18
N VAL A 534 -17.90 12.42 29.57
CA VAL A 534 -16.43 12.46 29.74
C VAL A 534 -15.84 13.80 29.26
N GLU A 535 -16.28 14.32 28.11
CA GLU A 535 -15.83 15.65 27.65
C GLU A 535 -16.25 16.78 28.61
N LEU A 536 -17.45 16.69 29.18
CA LEU A 536 -17.95 17.65 30.16
C LEU A 536 -17.18 17.56 31.48
N TYR A 537 -16.80 16.36 31.91
CA TYR A 537 -16.02 16.13 33.12
C TYR A 537 -14.65 16.81 33.02
N GLU A 538 -13.97 16.65 31.88
CA GLU A 538 -12.71 17.33 31.60
C GLU A 538 -12.86 18.84 31.69
N LEU A 539 -13.85 19.42 31.00
CA LEU A 539 -14.11 20.87 31.03
C LEU A 539 -14.46 21.37 32.44
N ALA A 540 -15.17 20.56 33.23
CA ALA A 540 -15.51 20.89 34.61
C ALA A 540 -14.23 20.97 35.46
N LYS A 541 -13.35 19.96 35.34
CA LYS A 541 -12.05 19.93 36.03
C LYS A 541 -11.11 21.05 35.61
N GLU A 542 -11.00 21.34 34.31
CA GLU A 542 -10.17 22.44 33.79
C GLU A 542 -10.61 23.81 34.32
N ASN A 543 -11.92 24.02 34.43
CA ASN A 543 -12.50 25.27 34.93
C ASN A 543 -12.65 25.32 36.46
N GLY A 544 -12.18 24.30 37.19
CA GLY A 544 -12.24 24.24 38.65
C GLY A 544 -13.63 23.97 39.25
N ASP A 545 -14.59 23.52 38.44
CA ASP A 545 -15.98 23.26 38.83
C ASP A 545 -16.13 21.84 39.41
N ASN A 546 -15.71 21.68 40.66
CA ASN A 546 -15.61 20.36 41.29
C ASN A 546 -16.97 19.71 41.58
N ASP A 547 -17.98 20.51 41.92
CA ASP A 547 -19.33 20.00 42.22
C ASP A 547 -19.95 19.42 40.95
N PHE A 548 -19.85 20.16 39.83
CA PHE A 548 -20.31 19.67 38.53
C PHE A 548 -19.54 18.44 38.07
N ALA A 549 -18.21 18.41 38.25
CA ALA A 549 -17.40 17.23 37.94
C ALA A 549 -17.83 15.99 38.76
N GLN A 550 -18.19 16.15 40.03
CA GLN A 550 -18.69 15.05 40.87
C GLN A 550 -20.06 14.54 40.40
N GLU A 551 -20.96 15.45 40.01
CA GLU A 551 -22.27 15.09 39.46
C GLU A 551 -22.11 14.25 38.18
N ILE A 552 -21.23 14.66 37.28
CA ILE A 552 -20.93 13.94 36.04
C ILE A 552 -20.33 12.57 36.34
N ALA A 553 -19.38 12.47 37.27
CA ALA A 553 -18.77 11.21 37.66
C ALA A 553 -19.80 10.21 38.22
N ALA A 554 -20.77 10.69 39.02
CA ALA A 554 -21.84 9.84 39.55
C ALA A 554 -22.76 9.30 38.43
N HIS A 555 -23.06 10.13 37.42
CA HIS A 555 -23.79 9.67 36.24
C HIS A 555 -22.99 8.63 35.46
N LEU A 556 -21.70 8.87 35.21
CA LEU A 556 -20.82 7.92 34.53
C LEU A 556 -20.72 6.58 35.26
N GLU A 557 -20.65 6.56 36.59
CA GLU A 557 -20.74 5.31 37.36
C GLU A 557 -22.07 4.58 37.15
N THR A 558 -23.17 5.31 37.01
CA THR A 558 -24.47 4.71 36.66
C THR A 558 -24.45 4.11 35.24
N VAL A 559 -23.84 4.80 34.28
CA VAL A 559 -23.64 4.27 32.91
C VAL A 559 -22.80 2.99 32.94
N LYS A 560 -21.71 2.96 33.72
CA LYS A 560 -20.86 1.77 33.91
C LYS A 560 -21.64 0.58 34.47
N LEU A 561 -22.51 0.81 35.45
CA LEU A 561 -23.35 -0.25 36.03
C LEU A 561 -24.35 -0.80 35.01
N ASN A 562 -24.92 0.06 34.16
CA ASN A 562 -25.87 -0.34 33.13
C ASN A 562 -25.18 -1.01 31.93
N HIS A 563 -23.95 -0.59 31.60
CA HIS A 563 -23.17 -1.09 30.48
C HIS A 563 -21.74 -1.44 30.92
N PRO A 564 -21.54 -2.59 31.60
CA PRO A 564 -20.23 -2.97 32.13
C PRO A 564 -19.10 -3.03 31.09
N LYS A 565 -19.44 -3.28 29.80
CA LYS A 565 -18.49 -3.29 28.69
C LYS A 565 -17.87 -1.92 28.39
N LEU A 566 -18.52 -0.83 28.76
CA LEU A 566 -18.00 0.55 28.60
C LEU A 566 -17.20 1.00 29.84
N GLY A 567 -17.17 0.16 30.88
CA GLY A 567 -16.57 0.44 32.18
C GLY A 567 -15.16 0.99 32.08
N HIS A 568 -14.30 0.26 31.38
CA HIS A 568 -12.90 0.61 31.24
C HIS A 568 -12.69 1.86 30.37
N LEU A 569 -13.52 2.09 29.34
CA LEU A 569 -13.45 3.31 28.53
C LEU A 569 -13.77 4.56 29.37
N ILE A 570 -14.79 4.48 30.20
CA ILE A 570 -15.15 5.58 31.10
C ILE A 570 -14.02 5.83 32.11
N ASP A 571 -13.51 4.76 32.74
CA ASP A 571 -12.43 4.86 33.71
C ASP A 571 -11.15 5.45 33.10
N ASP A 572 -10.77 5.00 31.90
CA ASP A 572 -9.64 5.54 31.16
C ASP A 572 -9.81 7.03 30.87
N GLY A 573 -10.99 7.44 30.41
CA GLY A 573 -11.32 8.84 30.16
C GLY A 573 -11.20 9.71 31.41
N LEU A 574 -11.76 9.27 32.55
CA LEU A 574 -11.66 9.98 33.82
C LEU A 574 -10.21 10.03 34.34
N ASN A 575 -9.46 8.95 34.18
CA ASN A 575 -8.06 8.86 34.60
C ASN A 575 -7.17 9.83 33.80
N LEU A 576 -7.38 9.97 32.49
CA LEU A 576 -6.66 10.94 31.66
C LEU A 576 -6.81 12.37 32.21
N VAL A 577 -8.03 12.73 32.66
CA VAL A 577 -8.30 14.04 33.24
C VAL A 577 -7.67 14.18 34.64
N ASN A 578 -7.84 13.18 35.50
CA ASN A 578 -7.40 13.25 36.89
C ASN A 578 -5.88 13.22 37.06
N HIS A 579 -5.16 12.52 36.18
CA HIS A 579 -3.70 12.48 36.22
C HIS A 579 -3.02 13.68 35.54
N LYS A 580 -3.78 14.72 35.17
CA LYS A 580 -3.32 15.85 34.34
C LYS A 580 -2.55 15.36 33.12
N PHE A 581 -3.28 14.87 32.12
CA PHE A 581 -2.72 14.69 30.79
C PHE A 581 -1.93 15.95 30.38
N GLU A 582 -0.60 15.85 30.31
CA GLU A 582 0.30 16.98 30.03
C GLU A 582 0.20 17.37 28.55
N THR A 583 -0.86 18.08 28.18
CA THR A 583 -1.02 18.71 26.86
C THR A 583 0.11 19.71 26.54
N GLU A 584 0.86 20.17 27.55
CA GLU A 584 1.97 21.12 27.39
C GLU A 584 3.16 20.57 26.58
N LYS A 585 3.34 19.24 26.49
CA LYS A 585 4.43 18.67 25.68
C LYS A 585 4.22 18.83 24.17
N LEU A 586 2.98 19.07 23.73
CA LEU A 586 2.63 19.07 22.30
C LEU A 586 2.05 20.38 21.75
N LYS A 587 1.84 21.41 22.59
CA LYS A 587 1.53 22.78 22.10
C LYS A 587 2.68 23.41 21.32
#